data_AF-A0A966Q308-F1
#
_entry.id   AF-A0A966Q308-F1
#
_cell.length_a   1.000
_cell.length_b   1.000
_cell.length_c   1.000
_cell.angle_alpha   90.00
_cell.angle_beta   90.00
_cell.angle_gamma   90.00
#
_symmetry.space_group_name_H-M   'P 1'
#
loop_
_entity.id
_entity.type
_entity.pdbx_description
1 polymer ?
#
loop_
_entity_poly.entity_id
_entity_poly.type
_entity_poly.pdbx_seq_one_letter_code
_entity_poly.pdbx_strand_id
1 'polypeptide(L)'
;MEKKSNGAALYQEMRRMGLPIGEFTPGKGQDKISRVNSVSDLFRSGIVWAPDRRWAHEVIEECNDFPSGANDDLVDSTTLALMRFRQGGFIRLPNDEPEDIPGFRSTRNKLYLV
;
A
#
# COMPACT_ATOMS: atom_id res chain seq x y z
N MET A 1 4.23 10.33 -2.65
CA MET A 1 4.72 10.79 -3.97
C MET A 1 6.17 10.38 -4.11
N GLU A 2 6.52 9.69 -5.20
CA GLU A 2 7.92 9.33 -5.48
C GLU A 2 8.71 10.58 -5.91
N LYS A 3 9.90 10.77 -5.32
CA LYS A 3 10.80 11.91 -5.60
C LYS A 3 11.66 11.71 -6.86
N LYS A 4 11.07 11.34 -7.99
CA LYS A 4 11.78 11.31 -9.28
C LYS A 4 11.26 12.42 -10.19
N SER A 5 12.16 13.11 -10.89
CA SER A 5 11.82 14.18 -11.85
C SER A 5 10.94 15.28 -11.22
N ASN A 6 9.79 15.60 -11.82
CA ASN A 6 8.86 16.66 -11.43
C ASN A 6 8.15 16.45 -10.07
N GLY A 7 8.39 15.33 -9.37
CA GLY A 7 7.72 14.99 -8.12
C GLY A 7 7.93 16.02 -6.99
N ALA A 8 9.07 16.72 -6.96
CA ALA A 8 9.35 17.73 -5.93
C ALA A 8 8.51 19.00 -6.09
N ALA A 9 8.34 19.49 -7.31
CA ALA A 9 7.53 20.67 -7.60
C ALA A 9 6.04 20.38 -7.34
N LEU A 10 5.55 19.23 -7.81
CA LEU A 10 4.18 18.78 -7.56
C LEU A 10 3.91 18.61 -6.05
N TYR A 11 4.86 18.04 -5.31
CA TYR A 11 4.72 17.90 -3.86
C TYR A 11 4.59 19.26 -3.15
N GLN A 12 5.43 20.24 -3.51
CA GLN A 12 5.34 21.58 -2.94
C GLN A 12 3.99 22.24 -3.25
N GLU A 13 3.49 22.11 -4.47
CA GLU A 13 2.22 22.69 -4.88
C GLU A 13 1.04 22.05 -4.15
N MET A 14 1.01 20.71 -4.09
CA MET A 14 -0.06 20.01 -3.39
C MET A 14 -0.05 20.28 -1.88
N ARG A 15 1.12 20.48 -1.29
CA ARG A 15 1.24 20.92 0.11
C ARG A 15 0.72 22.35 0.30
N ARG A 16 0.95 23.26 -0.64
CA ARG A 16 0.37 24.63 -0.62
C ARG A 16 -1.15 24.61 -0.73
N MET A 17 -1.71 23.65 -1.46
CA MET A 17 -3.16 23.41 -1.54
C MET A 17 -3.76 22.78 -0.27
N GLY A 18 -2.93 22.50 0.75
CA GLY A 18 -3.39 21.91 2.01
C GLY A 18 -3.65 20.40 1.96
N LEU A 19 -3.18 19.70 0.92
CA LEU A 19 -3.35 18.25 0.81
C LEU A 19 -2.35 17.51 1.73
N PRO A 20 -2.80 16.57 2.57
CA PRO A 20 -1.93 15.79 3.45
C PRO A 20 -1.18 14.72 2.66
N ILE A 21 -0.01 15.06 2.12
CA ILE A 21 0.78 14.18 1.25
C ILE A 21 2.08 13.78 1.94
N GLY A 22 2.41 12.50 1.84
CA GLY A 22 3.71 11.95 2.23
C GLY A 22 4.66 11.81 1.05
N GLU A 23 5.93 12.09 1.30
CA GLU A 23 7.00 11.76 0.36
C GLU A 23 7.36 10.28 0.47
N PHE A 24 7.71 9.66 -0.66
CA PHE A 24 8.28 8.33 -0.69
C PHE A 24 9.62 8.40 -1.42
N THR A 25 10.68 7.95 -0.75
CA THR A 25 12.00 7.78 -1.34
C THR A 25 12.40 6.33 -1.11
N PRO A 26 12.57 5.51 -2.15
CA PRO A 26 13.04 4.14 -1.95
C PRO A 26 14.42 4.16 -1.28
N GLY A 27 14.62 3.26 -0.31
CA GLY A 27 15.93 3.10 0.33
C GLY A 27 17.00 2.66 -0.67
N LYS A 28 18.27 2.99 -0.41
CA LYS A 28 19.39 2.52 -1.23
C LYS A 28 19.37 0.97 -1.25
N GLY A 29 19.26 0.38 -2.45
CA GLY A 29 19.25 -1.08 -2.64
C GLY A 29 17.88 -1.77 -2.56
N GLN A 30 16.77 -1.01 -2.47
CA GLN A 30 15.42 -1.57 -2.64
C GLN A 30 15.01 -1.58 -4.11
N ASP A 31 15.35 -2.66 -4.79
CA ASP A 31 15.02 -2.84 -6.20
C ASP A 31 13.51 -3.05 -6.41
N LYS A 32 13.02 -2.74 -7.61
CA LYS A 32 11.58 -2.76 -7.94
C LYS A 32 10.93 -4.12 -7.65
N ILE A 33 11.64 -5.22 -7.93
CA ILE A 33 11.21 -6.58 -7.64
C ILE A 33 10.99 -6.82 -6.14
N SER A 34 11.89 -6.33 -5.28
CA SER A 34 11.74 -6.45 -3.83
C SER A 34 10.46 -5.74 -3.33
N ARG A 35 10.17 -4.56 -3.90
CA ARG A 35 8.96 -3.79 -3.56
C ARG A 35 7.68 -4.53 -3.96
N VAL A 36 7.61 -5.08 -5.17
CA VAL A 36 6.46 -5.87 -5.63
C VAL A 36 6.28 -7.12 -4.76
N ASN A 37 7.37 -7.82 -4.44
CA ASN A 37 7.29 -9.00 -3.57
C ASN A 37 6.73 -8.67 -2.17
N SER A 38 7.03 -7.49 -1.62
CA SER A 38 6.53 -7.07 -0.30
C SER A 38 5.01 -6.91 -0.21
N VAL A 39 4.32 -6.76 -1.36
CA VAL A 39 2.86 -6.62 -1.43
C VAL A 39 2.17 -7.87 -1.99
N SER A 40 2.91 -8.89 -2.40
CA SER A 40 2.35 -10.13 -3.00
C SER A 40 1.36 -10.84 -2.07
N ASP A 41 1.59 -10.82 -0.76
CA ASP A 41 0.68 -11.40 0.23
C ASP A 41 -0.72 -10.75 0.23
N LEU A 42 -0.83 -9.47 -0.14
CA LEU A 42 -2.12 -8.77 -0.21
C LEU A 42 -2.98 -9.31 -1.35
N PHE A 43 -2.35 -9.69 -2.47
CA PHE A 43 -3.02 -10.37 -3.57
C PHE A 43 -3.41 -11.80 -3.17
N ARG A 44 -2.47 -12.55 -2.57
CA ARG A 44 -2.71 -13.93 -2.13
C ARG A 44 -3.84 -14.05 -1.10
N SER A 45 -3.96 -13.07 -0.21
CA SER A 45 -5.00 -13.03 0.84
C SER A 45 -6.37 -12.58 0.34
N GLY A 46 -6.51 -12.23 -0.94
CA GLY A 46 -7.78 -11.80 -1.53
C GLY A 46 -8.24 -10.41 -1.10
N ILE A 47 -7.35 -9.59 -0.54
CA ILE A 47 -7.66 -8.22 -0.10
C ILE A 47 -7.72 -7.26 -1.30
N VAL A 48 -6.98 -7.57 -2.36
CA VAL A 48 -6.99 -6.78 -3.60
C VAL A 48 -8.13 -7.25 -4.49
N TRP A 49 -8.98 -6.32 -4.89
CA TRP A 49 -10.09 -6.54 -5.82
C TRP A 49 -9.92 -5.68 -7.08
N ALA A 50 -10.30 -6.23 -8.22
CA ALA A 50 -10.33 -5.53 -9.49
C ALA A 50 -11.74 -5.61 -10.11
N PRO A 51 -12.29 -4.50 -10.63
CA PRO A 51 -13.54 -4.52 -11.38
C PRO A 51 -13.34 -5.11 -12.78
N ASP A 52 -14.41 -5.65 -13.38
CA ASP A 52 -14.43 -6.04 -14.80
C ASP A 52 -14.51 -4.78 -15.69
N ARG A 53 -13.35 -4.15 -15.89
CA ARG A 53 -13.16 -2.93 -16.68
C ARG A 53 -11.84 -3.02 -17.43
N ARG A 54 -11.82 -2.45 -18.63
CA ARG A 54 -10.63 -2.45 -19.49
C ARG A 54 -9.37 -1.93 -18.78
N TRP A 55 -9.46 -0.79 -18.09
CA TRP A 55 -8.31 -0.23 -17.37
C TRP A 55 -7.80 -1.16 -16.27
N ALA A 56 -8.68 -1.96 -15.64
CA ALA A 56 -8.29 -2.89 -14.59
C ALA A 56 -7.57 -4.10 -15.19
N HIS A 57 -8.02 -4.58 -16.34
CA HIS A 57 -7.30 -5.61 -17.10
C HIS A 57 -5.93 -5.12 -17.53
N GLU A 58 -5.80 -3.87 -18.00
CA GLU A 58 -4.48 -3.28 -18.34
C GLU A 58 -3.52 -3.28 -17.13
N VAL A 59 -4.01 -2.93 -15.93
CA VAL A 59 -3.20 -3.00 -14.69
C VAL A 59 -2.80 -4.44 -14.37
N ILE A 60 -3.71 -5.41 -14.53
CA ILE A 60 -3.45 -6.84 -14.25
C ILE A 60 -2.42 -7.39 -15.23
N GLU A 61 -2.55 -7.12 -16.53
CA GLU A 61 -1.61 -7.55 -17.55
C GLU A 61 -0.22 -6.95 -17.30
N GLU A 62 -0.12 -5.66 -16.98
CA GLU A 62 1.17 -5.05 -16.67
C GLU A 62 1.81 -5.66 -15.40
N CYS A 63 1.00 -5.97 -14.38
CA CYS A 63 1.47 -6.69 -13.19
C CYS A 63 1.94 -8.11 -13.51
N ASN A 64 1.29 -8.81 -14.45
CA ASN A 64 1.65 -10.16 -14.87
C ASN A 64 2.95 -10.17 -15.70
N ASP A 65 3.14 -9.15 -16.56
CA ASP A 65 4.30 -9.04 -17.45
C ASP A 65 5.56 -8.54 -16.72
N PHE A 66 5.41 -7.97 -15.53
CA PHE A 66 6.54 -7.54 -14.71
C PHE A 66 7.45 -8.72 -14.30
N PRO A 67 8.79 -8.61 -14.39
CA PRO A 67 9.60 -7.42 -14.68
C PRO A 67 10.00 -7.24 -16.16
N SER A 68 9.45 -8.05 -17.06
CA SER A 68 9.87 -8.08 -18.48
C SER A 68 8.99 -7.21 -19.40
N GLY A 69 7.90 -6.65 -18.87
CA GLY A 69 7.02 -5.72 -19.59
C GLY A 69 7.74 -4.46 -20.07
N ALA A 70 7.20 -3.86 -21.13
CA ALA A 70 7.76 -2.63 -21.72
C ALA A 70 7.55 -1.39 -20.85
N ASN A 71 6.44 -1.36 -20.10
CA ASN A 71 6.09 -0.32 -19.14
C ASN A 71 5.91 -0.94 -17.77
N ASP A 72 6.10 -0.13 -16.73
CA ASP A 72 6.07 -0.59 -15.35
C ASP A 72 5.50 0.47 -14.37
N ASP A 73 4.84 1.51 -14.90
CA ASP A 73 4.26 2.64 -14.16
C ASP A 73 3.00 2.24 -13.37
N LEU A 74 2.14 1.37 -13.93
CA LEU A 74 0.94 0.88 -13.24
C LEU A 74 1.35 -0.07 -12.10
N VAL A 75 2.38 -0.87 -12.34
CA VAL A 75 2.97 -1.76 -11.31
C VAL A 75 3.56 -0.94 -10.17
N ASP A 76 4.31 0.13 -10.47
CA ASP A 76 4.87 1.02 -9.45
C ASP A 76 3.77 1.70 -8.63
N SER A 77 2.77 2.26 -9.31
CA SER A 77 1.66 2.98 -8.66
C SER A 77 0.85 2.05 -7.75
N THR A 78 0.55 0.84 -8.22
CA THR A 78 -0.18 -0.18 -7.44
C THR A 78 0.63 -0.64 -6.24
N THR A 79 1.92 -0.93 -6.45
CA THR A 79 2.82 -1.37 -5.38
C THR A 79 2.94 -0.31 -4.30
N LEU A 80 3.15 0.96 -4.67
CA LEU A 80 3.24 2.08 -3.74
C LEU A 80 1.95 2.27 -2.92
N ALA A 81 0.79 2.18 -3.57
CA ALA A 81 -0.49 2.29 -2.90
C ALA A 81 -0.67 1.18 -1.85
N LEU A 82 -0.41 -0.08 -2.24
CA LEU A 82 -0.53 -1.23 -1.36
C LEU A 82 0.46 -1.18 -0.18
N MET A 83 1.72 -0.79 -0.44
CA MET A 83 2.70 -0.56 0.63
C MET A 83 2.22 0.51 1.61
N ARG A 84 1.67 1.61 1.11
CA ARG A 84 1.17 2.71 1.95
C ARG A 84 0.01 2.27 2.83
N PHE A 85 -0.88 1.43 2.33
CA PHE A 85 -1.99 0.89 3.10
C PHE A 85 -1.50 -0.06 4.19
N ARG A 86 -0.58 -0.96 3.86
CA ARG A 86 0.00 -1.91 4.81
C ARG A 86 0.80 -1.21 5.92
N GLN A 87 1.72 -0.32 5.56
CA GLN A 87 2.53 0.44 6.52
C GLN A 87 1.70 1.43 7.34
N GLY A 88 0.59 1.90 6.78
CA GLY A 88 -0.33 2.81 7.46
C GLY A 88 -1.25 2.13 8.47
N GLY A 89 -1.22 0.80 8.60
CA GLY A 89 -2.17 0.05 9.45
C GLY A 89 -3.61 0.12 8.96
N PHE A 90 -3.84 0.48 7.69
CA PHE A 90 -5.18 0.61 7.12
C PHE A 90 -5.77 -0.73 6.66
N ILE A 91 -4.93 -1.74 6.51
CA ILE A 91 -5.29 -3.09 6.07
C ILE A 91 -4.65 -4.08 7.05
N ARG A 92 -5.43 -5.06 7.50
CA ARG A 92 -4.92 -6.24 8.21
C ARG A 92 -4.94 -7.45 7.31
N LEU A 93 -3.90 -8.25 7.41
CA LEU A 93 -3.90 -9.59 6.85
C LEU A 93 -4.57 -10.59 7.79
N PRO A 94 -5.12 -11.68 7.25
CA PRO A 94 -5.62 -12.79 8.06
C PRO A 94 -4.57 -13.45 8.97
N ASN A 95 -3.27 -13.24 8.72
CA ASN A 95 -2.16 -13.77 9.50
C ASN A 95 -1.48 -12.73 10.41
N ASP A 96 -2.00 -11.50 10.48
CA ASP A 96 -1.51 -10.51 11.45
C ASP A 96 -1.95 -10.90 12.86
N GLU A 97 -1.16 -10.50 13.87
CA GLU A 97 -1.52 -10.70 15.27
C GLU A 97 -2.87 -10.04 15.60
N PRO A 98 -3.79 -10.73 16.30
CA PRO A 98 -5.03 -10.14 16.76
C PRO A 98 -4.73 -8.94 17.67
N GLU A 99 -5.35 -7.80 17.40
CA GLU A 99 -5.28 -6.69 18.37
C GLU A 99 -5.99 -7.08 19.67
N ASP A 100 -5.41 -6.65 20.79
CA ASP A 100 -6.07 -6.75 22.09
C ASP A 100 -7.45 -6.10 22.01
N ILE A 101 -8.47 -6.89 22.34
CA ILE A 101 -9.85 -6.42 22.39
C ILE A 101 -9.88 -5.28 23.42
N PRO A 102 -10.35 -4.05 23.08
CA PRO A 102 -10.41 -2.95 24.03
C PRO A 102 -11.30 -3.34 25.21
N GLY A 103 -10.69 -3.81 26.30
CA GLY A 103 -11.40 -4.22 27.50
C GLY A 103 -11.37 -3.10 28.54
N PHE A 104 -12.52 -2.71 29.07
CA PHE A 104 -12.51 -1.87 30.26
C PHE A 104 -12.23 -2.73 31.49
N ARG A 105 -11.13 -2.44 32.21
CA ARG A 105 -10.87 -3.06 33.52
C ARG A 105 -11.77 -2.42 34.55
N SER A 106 -12.85 -3.10 34.91
CA SER A 106 -13.63 -2.75 36.10
C SER A 106 -12.76 -2.90 37.36
N THR A 107 -13.00 -2.08 38.38
CA THR A 107 -12.34 -2.13 39.70
C THR A 107 -12.39 -3.51 40.36
N ARG A 108 -13.26 -4.40 39.89
CA ARG A 108 -13.37 -5.82 40.30
C ARG A 108 -12.49 -6.78 39.50
N ASN A 109 -11.51 -6.30 38.75
CA ASN A 109 -10.57 -7.11 37.96
C ASN A 109 -11.26 -8.07 36.95
N LYS A 110 -12.44 -7.70 36.47
CA LYS A 110 -13.15 -8.39 35.39
C LYS A 110 -12.95 -7.61 34.09
N LEU A 111 -12.44 -8.28 33.06
CA LEU A 111 -12.46 -7.76 31.68
C LEU A 111 -13.88 -7.92 31.13
N TYR A 112 -14.41 -6.82 30.61
CA TYR A 112 -15.60 -6.84 29.77
C TYR A 112 -15.18 -6.49 28.35
N LEU A 113 -15.55 -7.34 27.40
CA LEU A 113 -15.39 -7.08 25.97
C LEU A 113 -16.43 -6.02 25.57
N VAL A 114 -16.09 -5.17 24.61
CA VAL A 114 -17.02 -4.22 23.96
C VAL A 114 -17.80 -4.94 22.87
#